data_AF-A0A7K6YUM5-F1
#
_entry.id   AF-A0A7K6YUM5-F1
#
_cell.length_a   1.000
_cell.length_b   1.000
_cell.length_c   1.000
_cell.angle_alpha   90.00
_cell.angle_beta   90.00
_cell.angle_gamma   90.00
#
_symmetry.space_group_name_H-M   'P 1'
#
loop_
_entity.id
_entity.type
_entity.pdbx_description
1 polymer ?
#
loop_
_entity_poly.entity_id
_entity_poly.type
_entity_poly.pdbx_seq_one_letter_code
_entity_poly.pdbx_strand_id
1 'polypeptide(L)'
;QVELHVHLDGAIRPETILHFGRKRGVPLPGSTVDDLLKHVSYKTPLTLTQFLEKFNHYMPAIAGDREAVRRIAYELVETKAKEGVIYVEVRYCPHLLANCRVDPIPWGQTEGDLTPDEVVNLVNQGLQDGERDFRIKARSILCCMRHMPSWSPEVVELCKKYRNNSVVAIDLAGDETLRVENISEHRKAYE
;
A
#
# COMPACT_ATOMS: atom_id res chain seq x y z
N GLN A 1 -4.65 20.10 -9.03
CA GLN A 1 -3.77 20.03 -7.83
C GLN A 1 -2.68 18.99 -8.05
N VAL A 2 -1.61 19.03 -7.26
CA VAL A 2 -0.52 18.04 -7.28
C VAL A 2 -0.41 17.44 -5.89
N GLU A 3 -0.38 16.10 -5.79
CA GLU A 3 -0.32 15.38 -4.51
C GLU A 3 0.88 14.44 -4.48
N LEU A 4 1.83 14.70 -3.59
CA LEU A 4 3.11 13.97 -3.53
C LEU A 4 3.21 13.00 -2.33
N HIS A 5 2.16 12.94 -1.52
CA HIS A 5 2.14 12.14 -0.30
C HIS A 5 0.74 11.58 -0.05
N VAL A 6 0.47 10.42 -0.64
CA VAL A 6 -0.73 9.62 -0.35
C VAL A 6 -0.37 8.14 -0.32
N HIS A 7 -0.81 7.44 0.71
CA HIS A 7 -0.60 6.00 0.85
C HIS A 7 -1.68 5.22 0.09
N LEU A 8 -1.31 4.27 -0.78
CA LEU A 8 -2.26 3.44 -1.53
C LEU A 8 -3.13 2.62 -0.58
N ASP A 9 -2.47 1.94 0.34
CA ASP A 9 -3.06 1.10 1.38
C ASP A 9 -3.90 1.92 2.36
N GLY A 10 -3.57 3.19 2.57
CA GLY A 10 -4.36 4.13 3.37
C GLY A 10 -5.54 4.81 2.65
N ALA A 11 -5.72 4.60 1.34
CA ALA A 11 -6.70 5.31 0.51
C ALA A 11 -7.67 4.37 -0.23
N ILE A 12 -7.89 3.17 0.33
CA ILE A 12 -8.78 2.15 -0.24
C ILE A 12 -10.25 2.50 0.03
N ARG A 13 -11.12 2.32 -0.97
CA ARG A 13 -12.57 2.50 -0.81
C ARG A 13 -13.14 1.48 0.19
N PRO A 14 -13.96 1.90 1.18
CA PRO A 14 -14.62 0.98 2.10
C PRO A 14 -15.45 -0.10 1.40
N GLU A 15 -16.10 0.23 0.28
CA GLU A 15 -16.87 -0.70 -0.54
C GLU A 15 -15.99 -1.82 -1.11
N THR A 16 -14.76 -1.47 -1.51
CA THR A 16 -13.78 -2.41 -2.05
C THR A 16 -13.23 -3.32 -0.96
N ILE A 17 -12.95 -2.78 0.23
CA ILE A 17 -12.59 -3.59 1.42
C ILE A 17 -13.70 -4.61 1.72
N LEU A 18 -14.95 -4.17 1.82
CA LEU A 18 -16.09 -5.05 2.10
C LEU A 18 -16.31 -6.11 1.01
N HIS A 19 -16.09 -5.72 -0.25
CA HIS A 19 -16.19 -6.65 -1.38
C HIS A 19 -15.18 -7.79 -1.25
N PHE A 20 -13.89 -7.48 -1.05
CA PHE A 20 -12.85 -8.51 -0.95
C PHE A 20 -12.91 -9.28 0.37
N GLY A 21 -13.32 -8.62 1.47
CA GLY A 21 -13.57 -9.31 2.74
C GLY A 21 -14.60 -10.43 2.58
N ARG A 22 -15.74 -10.14 1.93
CA ARG A 22 -16.76 -11.16 1.61
C ARG A 22 -16.26 -12.20 0.62
N LYS A 23 -15.65 -11.77 -0.49
CA LYS A 23 -15.17 -12.66 -1.56
C LYS A 23 -14.15 -13.69 -1.06
N ARG A 24 -13.29 -13.28 -0.12
CA ARG A 24 -12.20 -14.11 0.42
C ARG A 24 -12.52 -14.77 1.75
N GLY A 25 -13.69 -14.51 2.33
CA GLY A 25 -14.06 -15.01 3.65
C GLY A 25 -13.21 -14.45 4.79
N VAL A 26 -12.64 -13.24 4.61
CA VAL A 26 -11.84 -12.56 5.63
C VAL A 26 -12.78 -11.79 6.56
N PRO A 27 -12.76 -12.03 7.88
CA PRO A 27 -13.61 -11.31 8.82
C PRO A 27 -13.20 -9.84 8.88
N LEU A 28 -14.20 -8.95 8.81
CA LEU A 28 -14.04 -7.50 8.94
C LEU A 28 -14.82 -6.99 10.15
N PRO A 29 -14.38 -5.90 10.81
CA PRO A 29 -15.12 -5.27 11.90
C PRO A 29 -16.24 -4.39 11.33
N GLY A 30 -17.19 -5.00 10.63
CA GLY A 30 -18.35 -4.34 10.05
C GLY A 30 -18.82 -4.98 8.74
N SER A 31 -20.13 -4.92 8.48
CA SER A 31 -20.76 -5.50 7.28
C SER A 31 -21.28 -4.46 6.28
N THR A 32 -21.34 -3.18 6.69
CA THR A 32 -21.71 -2.02 5.87
C THR A 32 -20.58 -0.99 5.88
N VAL A 33 -20.63 -0.04 4.94
CA VAL A 33 -19.63 1.05 4.85
C VAL A 33 -19.59 1.86 6.15
N ASP A 34 -20.75 2.30 6.64
CA ASP A 34 -20.85 3.09 7.87
C ASP A 34 -20.31 2.35 9.09
N ASP A 35 -20.51 1.03 9.16
CA ASP A 35 -20.04 0.24 10.28
C ASP A 35 -18.52 0.06 10.21
N LEU A 36 -17.99 -0.33 9.05
CA LEU A 36 -16.55 -0.47 8.82
C LEU A 36 -15.81 0.85 9.12
N LEU A 37 -16.35 1.99 8.69
CA LEU A 37 -15.74 3.31 8.91
C LEU A 37 -15.56 3.64 10.40
N LYS A 38 -16.42 3.15 11.31
CA LYS A 38 -16.20 3.35 12.76
C LYS A 38 -14.90 2.72 13.24
N HIS A 39 -14.44 1.66 12.57
CA HIS A 39 -13.26 0.91 12.94
C HIS A 39 -12.01 1.37 12.22
N VAL A 40 -12.12 1.83 10.96
CA VAL A 40 -10.97 2.18 10.11
C VAL A 40 -10.75 3.69 9.92
N SER A 41 -11.62 4.54 10.45
CA SER A 41 -11.45 6.01 10.44
C SER A 41 -11.25 6.58 11.85
N TYR A 42 -10.89 7.86 11.91
CA TYR A 42 -10.72 8.61 13.15
C TYR A 42 -11.44 9.96 13.06
N LYS A 43 -11.99 10.39 14.19
CA LYS A 43 -12.62 11.71 14.35
C LYS A 43 -11.91 12.60 15.37
N THR A 44 -10.96 12.02 16.10
CA THR A 44 -10.18 12.68 17.15
C THR A 44 -8.70 12.35 16.96
N PRO A 45 -7.78 13.24 17.36
CA PRO A 45 -6.34 12.95 17.33
C PRO A 45 -5.97 11.70 18.13
N LEU A 46 -4.97 10.96 17.66
CA LEU A 46 -4.39 9.76 18.27
C LEU A 46 -2.85 9.84 18.20
N THR A 47 -2.16 8.87 18.78
CA THR A 47 -0.73 8.68 18.49
C THR A 47 -0.53 8.07 17.10
N LEU A 48 0.68 8.22 16.53
CA LEU A 48 1.05 7.59 15.26
C LEU A 48 0.84 6.06 15.31
N THR A 49 1.27 5.41 16.39
CA THR A 49 1.14 3.96 16.56
C THR A 49 -0.32 3.50 16.58
N GLN A 50 -1.19 4.23 17.29
CA GLN A 50 -2.64 3.96 17.30
C GLN A 50 -3.30 4.16 15.93
N PHE A 51 -2.81 5.13 15.14
CA PHE A 51 -3.24 5.29 13.75
C PHE A 51 -2.81 4.09 12.89
N LEU A 52 -1.55 3.64 13.01
CA LEU A 52 -1.02 2.51 12.24
C LEU A 52 -1.72 1.19 12.56
N GLU A 53 -2.17 0.99 13.80
CA GLU A 53 -2.92 -0.22 14.20
C GLU A 53 -4.21 -0.44 13.38
N LYS A 54 -4.79 0.61 12.80
CA LYS A 54 -6.02 0.55 12.01
C LYS A 54 -5.88 -0.29 10.74
N PHE A 55 -4.67 -0.40 10.20
CA PHE A 55 -4.40 -1.21 9.00
C PHE A 55 -4.70 -2.70 9.25
N ASN A 56 -4.55 -3.18 10.49
CA ASN A 56 -4.87 -4.57 10.86
C ASN A 56 -6.35 -4.93 10.63
N HIS A 57 -7.25 -3.95 10.57
CA HIS A 57 -8.68 -4.20 10.42
C HIS A 57 -9.10 -4.54 9.00
N TYR A 58 -8.34 -4.14 7.98
CA TYR A 58 -8.78 -4.25 6.58
C TYR A 58 -7.70 -4.77 5.63
N MET A 59 -6.41 -4.60 5.93
CA MET A 59 -5.33 -5.12 5.08
C MET A 59 -5.41 -6.63 4.82
N PRO A 60 -5.83 -7.50 5.77
CA PRO A 60 -6.02 -8.93 5.48
C PRO A 60 -7.00 -9.21 4.33
N ALA A 61 -7.97 -8.32 4.06
CA ALA A 61 -8.92 -8.49 2.96
C ALA A 61 -8.28 -8.18 1.59
N ILE A 62 -7.18 -7.44 1.56
CA ILE A 62 -6.56 -6.92 0.34
C ILE A 62 -5.25 -7.65 0.02
N ALA A 63 -4.36 -7.79 1.00
CA ALA A 63 -3.05 -8.42 0.82
C ALA A 63 -3.18 -9.86 0.34
N GLY A 64 -2.31 -10.29 -0.57
CA GLY A 64 -2.30 -11.65 -1.12
C GLY A 64 -3.35 -11.92 -2.22
N ASP A 65 -4.16 -10.94 -2.63
CA ASP A 65 -5.12 -11.08 -3.73
C ASP A 65 -4.76 -10.16 -4.92
N ARG A 66 -4.49 -10.77 -6.08
CA ARG A 66 -4.04 -10.04 -7.29
C ARG A 66 -5.08 -9.06 -7.81
N GLU A 67 -6.34 -9.44 -7.76
CA GLU A 67 -7.44 -8.60 -8.24
C GLU A 67 -7.62 -7.39 -7.32
N ALA A 68 -7.53 -7.60 -6.01
CA ALA A 68 -7.59 -6.53 -5.01
C ALA A 68 -6.46 -5.52 -5.21
N VAL A 69 -5.21 -5.99 -5.28
CA VAL A 69 -4.03 -5.13 -5.44
C VAL A 69 -4.11 -4.28 -6.71
N ARG A 70 -4.47 -4.88 -7.85
CA ARG A 70 -4.62 -4.11 -9.11
C ARG A 70 -5.78 -3.11 -9.03
N ARG A 71 -6.91 -3.54 -8.44
CA ARG A 71 -8.14 -2.74 -8.36
C ARG A 71 -7.97 -1.49 -7.51
N ILE A 72 -7.34 -1.60 -6.34
CA ILE A 72 -7.15 -0.42 -5.46
C ILE A 72 -6.27 0.64 -6.13
N ALA A 73 -5.28 0.24 -6.93
CA ALA A 73 -4.43 1.16 -7.67
C ALA A 73 -5.22 1.91 -8.75
N TYR A 74 -6.06 1.20 -9.52
CA TYR A 74 -6.96 1.81 -10.50
C TYR A 74 -7.97 2.76 -9.85
N GLU A 75 -8.63 2.32 -8.78
CA GLU A 75 -9.64 3.11 -8.06
C GLU A 75 -9.05 4.36 -7.40
N LEU A 76 -7.80 4.33 -6.96
CA LEU A 76 -7.11 5.52 -6.45
C LEU A 76 -7.03 6.60 -7.54
N VAL A 77 -6.61 6.26 -8.75
CA VAL A 77 -6.47 7.23 -9.85
C VAL A 77 -7.83 7.86 -10.18
N GLU A 78 -8.90 7.06 -10.20
CA GLU A 78 -10.26 7.56 -10.36
C GLU A 78 -10.64 8.57 -9.26
N THR A 79 -10.35 8.22 -8.00
CA THR A 79 -10.64 9.08 -6.84
C THR A 79 -9.88 10.41 -6.96
N LYS A 80 -8.58 10.36 -7.28
CA LYS A 80 -7.74 11.56 -7.42
C LYS A 80 -8.17 12.44 -8.59
N ALA A 81 -8.63 11.86 -9.69
CA ALA A 81 -9.19 12.63 -10.79
C ALA A 81 -10.47 13.39 -10.36
N LYS A 82 -11.35 12.75 -9.58
CA LYS A 82 -12.57 13.40 -9.02
C LYS A 82 -12.24 14.52 -8.03
N GLU A 83 -11.12 14.42 -7.32
CA GLU A 83 -10.59 15.46 -6.43
C GLU A 83 -9.91 16.63 -7.18
N GLY A 84 -9.80 16.55 -8.52
CA GLY A 84 -9.12 17.57 -9.33
C GLY A 84 -7.59 17.53 -9.24
N VAL A 85 -7.02 16.39 -8.82
CA VAL A 85 -5.57 16.13 -8.89
C VAL A 85 -5.18 15.82 -10.33
N ILE A 86 -4.09 16.42 -10.81
CA ILE A 86 -3.57 16.21 -12.18
C ILE A 86 -2.28 15.38 -12.19
N TYR A 87 -1.57 15.33 -11.06
CA TYR A 87 -0.38 14.51 -10.83
C TYR A 87 -0.39 13.98 -9.40
N VAL A 88 -0.24 12.67 -9.24
CA VAL A 88 -0.14 11.99 -7.94
C VAL A 88 1.08 11.07 -7.86
N GLU A 89 1.79 11.11 -6.73
CA GLU A 89 2.76 10.10 -6.33
C GLU A 89 2.18 9.30 -5.16
N VAL A 90 1.76 8.07 -5.45
CA VAL A 90 1.22 7.15 -4.44
C VAL A 90 2.33 6.29 -3.86
N ARG A 91 2.35 6.15 -2.53
CA ARG A 91 3.35 5.35 -1.82
C ARG A 91 2.74 4.12 -1.15
N TYR A 92 3.48 3.01 -1.11
CA TYR A 92 3.07 1.77 -0.44
C TYR A 92 4.26 0.85 -0.21
N CYS A 93 4.14 -0.09 0.73
CA CYS A 93 5.13 -1.15 0.90
C CYS A 93 4.67 -2.41 0.13
N PRO A 94 5.40 -2.86 -0.90
CA PRO A 94 5.00 -4.04 -1.69
C PRO A 94 4.95 -5.32 -0.84
N HIS A 95 5.85 -5.45 0.14
CA HIS A 95 5.88 -6.57 1.07
C HIS A 95 4.59 -6.71 1.87
N LEU A 96 3.98 -5.60 2.31
CA LEU A 96 2.72 -5.62 3.05
C LEU A 96 1.51 -6.07 2.21
N LEU A 97 1.60 -6.11 0.88
CA LEU A 97 0.53 -6.59 0.01
C LEU A 97 0.81 -8.02 -0.52
N ALA A 98 1.98 -8.57 -0.23
CA ALA A 98 2.41 -9.89 -0.66
C ALA A 98 2.05 -11.00 0.35
N ASN A 99 2.12 -12.26 -0.10
CA ASN A 99 2.00 -13.46 0.73
C ASN A 99 2.94 -14.60 0.33
N CYS A 100 3.90 -14.33 -0.57
CA CYS A 100 4.91 -15.26 -1.03
C CYS A 100 6.27 -14.56 -1.06
N ARG A 101 7.35 -15.24 -0.69
CA ARG A 101 8.72 -14.68 -0.65
C ARG A 101 8.82 -13.37 0.16
N VAL A 102 8.10 -13.31 1.27
CA VAL A 102 8.16 -12.23 2.25
C VAL A 102 8.24 -12.86 3.63
N ASP A 103 9.20 -12.43 4.45
CA ASP A 103 9.42 -12.94 5.81
C ASP A 103 9.55 -11.78 6.80
N PRO A 104 8.73 -11.73 7.87
CA PRO A 104 7.56 -12.60 8.10
C PRO A 104 6.43 -12.31 7.10
N ILE A 105 5.59 -13.33 6.84
CA ILE A 105 4.38 -13.13 6.03
C ILE A 105 3.43 -12.16 6.76
N PRO A 106 3.02 -11.03 6.15
CA PRO A 106 2.20 -10.03 6.83
C PRO A 106 0.78 -10.52 7.15
N TRP A 107 0.16 -9.86 8.13
CA TRP A 107 -1.27 -9.98 8.46
C TRP A 107 -1.73 -11.39 8.87
N GLY A 108 -0.81 -12.27 9.27
CA GLY A 108 -1.14 -13.65 9.63
C GLY A 108 -1.66 -14.49 8.46
N GLN A 109 -1.31 -14.11 7.22
CA GLN A 109 -1.67 -14.87 6.03
C GLN A 109 -0.91 -16.21 5.99
N THR A 110 -1.51 -17.19 5.32
CA THR A 110 -0.79 -18.39 4.88
C THR A 110 0.07 -18.08 3.66
N GLU A 111 1.14 -18.84 3.46
CA GLU A 111 1.96 -18.75 2.26
C GLU A 111 1.10 -18.96 1.00
N GLY A 112 1.24 -18.04 0.04
CA GLY A 112 0.61 -18.09 -1.27
C GLY A 112 1.63 -18.01 -2.38
N ASP A 113 1.28 -17.34 -3.47
CA ASP A 113 2.11 -17.21 -4.67
C ASP A 113 2.31 -15.75 -5.13
N LEU A 114 1.80 -14.77 -4.38
CA LEU A 114 1.92 -13.34 -4.73
C LEU A 114 3.16 -12.73 -4.06
N THR A 115 4.18 -12.45 -4.87
CA THR A 115 5.47 -11.89 -4.42
C THR A 115 5.46 -10.36 -4.37
N PRO A 116 6.36 -9.71 -3.60
CA PRO A 116 6.50 -8.24 -3.61
C PRO A 116 6.75 -7.67 -5.01
N ASP A 117 7.53 -8.36 -5.84
CA ASP A 117 7.78 -7.98 -7.24
C ASP A 117 6.49 -7.94 -8.08
N GLU A 118 5.67 -8.98 -7.95
CA GLU A 118 4.41 -9.08 -8.68
C GLU A 118 3.39 -8.05 -8.17
N VAL A 119 3.39 -7.73 -6.87
CA VAL A 119 2.61 -6.60 -6.33
C VAL A 119 2.95 -5.31 -7.05
N VAL A 120 4.25 -4.99 -7.21
CA VAL A 120 4.67 -3.77 -7.93
C VAL A 120 4.14 -3.76 -9.36
N ASN A 121 4.24 -4.89 -10.05
CA ASN A 121 3.71 -5.03 -11.40
C ASN A 121 2.18 -4.81 -11.47
N LEU A 122 1.42 -5.37 -10.53
CA LEU A 122 -0.04 -5.22 -10.46
C LEU A 122 -0.47 -3.78 -10.16
N VAL A 123 0.22 -3.12 -9.22
CA VAL A 123 -0.04 -1.70 -8.92
C VAL A 123 0.27 -0.86 -10.15
N ASN A 124 1.38 -1.10 -10.84
CA ASN A 124 1.75 -0.36 -12.06
C ASN A 124 0.68 -0.51 -13.15
N GLN A 125 0.14 -1.71 -13.36
CA GLN A 125 -0.97 -1.94 -14.29
C GLN A 125 -2.22 -1.15 -13.89
N GLY A 126 -2.61 -1.20 -12.61
CA GLY A 126 -3.77 -0.47 -12.11
C GLY A 126 -3.62 1.04 -12.27
N LEU A 127 -2.44 1.59 -11.95
CA LEU A 127 -2.15 3.01 -12.15
C LEU A 127 -2.20 3.40 -13.63
N GLN A 128 -1.60 2.62 -14.53
CA GLN A 128 -1.58 2.90 -15.97
C GLN A 128 -2.97 2.85 -16.61
N ASP A 129 -3.77 1.85 -16.24
CA ASP A 129 -5.16 1.78 -16.67
C ASP A 129 -5.94 3.01 -16.19
N GLY A 130 -5.74 3.40 -14.92
CA GLY A 130 -6.35 4.60 -14.36
C GLY A 130 -5.90 5.88 -15.05
N GLU A 131 -4.61 6.03 -15.35
CA GLU A 131 -4.09 7.20 -16.08
C GLU A 131 -4.77 7.36 -17.44
N ARG A 132 -4.88 6.25 -18.18
CA ARG A 132 -5.51 6.21 -19.50
C ARG A 132 -6.98 6.65 -19.40
N ASP A 133 -7.71 6.09 -18.45
CA ASP A 133 -9.16 6.22 -18.39
C ASP A 133 -9.59 7.56 -17.75
N PHE A 134 -8.82 8.09 -16.80
CA PHE A 134 -9.15 9.32 -16.05
C PHE A 134 -8.30 10.54 -16.41
N ARG A 135 -7.32 10.37 -17.29
CA ARG A 135 -6.49 11.45 -17.88
C ARG A 135 -5.71 12.29 -16.84
N ILE A 136 -5.24 11.64 -15.78
CA ILE A 136 -4.29 12.22 -14.83
C ILE A 136 -2.99 11.42 -14.85
N LYS A 137 -1.92 11.98 -14.30
CA LYS A 137 -0.61 11.33 -14.20
C LYS A 137 -0.44 10.73 -12.80
N ALA A 138 -0.07 9.47 -12.70
CA ALA A 138 0.09 8.71 -11.46
C ALA A 138 1.42 7.95 -11.47
N ARG A 139 2.25 8.18 -10.46
CA ARG A 139 3.52 7.48 -10.23
C ARG A 139 3.50 6.82 -8.87
N SER A 140 4.38 5.85 -8.68
CA SER A 140 4.49 5.09 -7.43
C SER A 140 5.82 5.34 -6.73
N ILE A 141 5.79 5.24 -5.41
CA ILE A 141 6.94 5.28 -4.52
C ILE A 141 6.89 4.01 -3.67
N LEU A 142 8.00 3.29 -3.55
CA LEU A 142 8.04 2.06 -2.75
C LEU A 142 8.60 2.37 -1.36
N CYS A 143 7.84 2.01 -0.32
CA CYS A 143 8.20 2.25 1.07
C CYS A 143 9.00 1.09 1.65
N CYS A 144 10.18 1.39 2.20
CA CYS A 144 10.78 0.65 3.29
C CYS A 144 9.95 0.82 4.56
N MET A 145 9.94 -0.17 5.45
CA MET A 145 9.23 -0.10 6.74
C MET A 145 10.22 -0.02 7.89
N ARG A 146 10.10 0.98 8.76
CA ARG A 146 11.03 1.21 9.90
C ARG A 146 11.27 -0.05 10.74
N HIS A 147 10.22 -0.82 11.00
CA HIS A 147 10.27 -2.05 11.79
C HIS A 147 10.76 -3.29 11.01
N MET A 148 10.95 -3.20 9.68
CA MET A 148 11.47 -4.27 8.81
C MET A 148 12.65 -3.78 7.95
N PRO A 149 13.84 -3.55 8.56
CA PRO A 149 15.05 -3.22 7.80
C PRO A 149 15.42 -4.28 6.75
N SER A 150 15.13 -5.56 7.01
CA SER A 150 15.46 -6.68 6.13
C SER A 150 14.78 -6.64 4.76
N TRP A 151 13.68 -5.89 4.62
CA TRP A 151 12.98 -5.72 3.34
C TRP A 151 13.60 -4.64 2.45
N SER A 152 14.35 -3.70 3.04
CA SER A 152 14.84 -2.51 2.33
C SER A 152 15.76 -2.78 1.14
N PRO A 153 16.68 -3.78 1.18
CA PRO A 153 17.48 -4.14 0.02
C PRO A 153 16.62 -4.57 -1.18
N GLU A 154 15.54 -5.31 -0.95
CA GLU A 154 14.63 -5.70 -2.03
C GLU A 154 13.82 -4.51 -2.54
N VAL A 155 13.36 -3.62 -1.66
CA VAL A 155 12.63 -2.40 -2.05
C VAL A 155 13.45 -1.56 -3.04
N VAL A 156 14.73 -1.31 -2.77
CA VAL A 156 15.56 -0.51 -3.69
C VAL A 156 15.82 -1.24 -5.01
N GLU A 157 15.98 -2.56 -5.01
CA GLU A 157 16.11 -3.34 -6.26
C GLU A 157 14.82 -3.30 -7.09
N LEU A 158 13.66 -3.34 -6.46
CA LEU A 158 12.36 -3.13 -7.12
C LEU A 158 12.26 -1.71 -7.69
N CYS A 159 12.70 -0.68 -6.97
CA CYS A 159 12.78 0.68 -7.50
C CYS A 159 13.65 0.74 -8.75
N LYS A 160 14.84 0.13 -8.74
CA LYS A 160 15.73 0.06 -9.92
C LYS A 160 15.08 -0.68 -11.09
N LYS A 161 14.43 -1.83 -10.82
CA LYS A 161 13.75 -2.67 -11.81
C LYS A 161 12.60 -1.92 -12.50
N TYR A 162 11.79 -1.21 -11.72
CA TYR A 162 10.56 -0.56 -12.18
C TYR A 162 10.69 0.96 -12.40
N ARG A 163 11.91 1.54 -12.37
CA ARG A 163 12.16 2.99 -12.55
C ARG A 163 11.59 3.61 -13.82
N ASN A 164 11.45 2.80 -14.87
CA ASN A 164 10.87 3.20 -16.17
C ASN A 164 9.41 2.77 -16.31
N ASN A 165 8.81 2.23 -15.25
CA ASN A 165 7.47 1.67 -15.21
C ASN A 165 6.77 2.14 -13.91
N SER A 166 6.32 3.40 -13.92
CA SER A 166 5.60 4.09 -12.84
C SER A 166 6.36 4.35 -11.53
N VAL A 167 7.33 3.54 -11.11
CA VAL A 167 8.07 3.75 -9.85
C VAL A 167 9.10 4.88 -10.01
N VAL A 168 9.04 5.91 -9.15
CA VAL A 168 9.89 7.11 -9.26
C VAL A 168 10.76 7.39 -8.05
N ALA A 169 10.49 6.78 -6.89
CA ALA A 169 11.26 6.99 -5.68
C ALA A 169 11.16 5.82 -4.69
N ILE A 170 11.98 5.90 -3.66
CA ILE A 170 11.94 5.10 -2.43
C ILE A 170 11.51 5.99 -1.25
N ASP A 171 10.85 5.42 -0.25
CA ASP A 171 10.44 6.10 0.98
C ASP A 171 10.68 5.25 2.23
N LEU A 172 10.62 5.83 3.43
CA LEU A 172 10.75 5.14 4.71
C LEU A 172 9.54 5.48 5.59
N ALA A 173 8.67 4.48 5.82
CA ALA A 173 7.40 4.64 6.52
C ALA A 173 7.32 3.76 7.79
N GLY A 174 6.24 3.93 8.56
CA GLY A 174 5.97 3.18 9.79
C GLY A 174 6.26 3.98 11.05
N ASP A 175 6.39 3.27 12.18
CA ASP A 175 6.52 3.88 13.51
C ASP A 175 7.84 4.64 13.69
N GLU A 176 7.75 5.97 13.75
CA GLU A 176 8.90 6.86 13.93
C GLU A 176 9.50 6.84 15.34
N THR A 177 8.81 6.24 16.32
CA THR A 177 9.36 6.09 17.68
C THR A 177 10.45 5.02 17.74
N LEU A 178 10.50 4.12 16.74
CA LEU A 178 11.55 3.13 16.61
C LEU A 178 12.87 3.79 16.22
N ARG A 179 13.89 3.60 17.06
CA ARG A 179 15.26 4.02 16.73
C ARG A 179 15.82 3.14 15.63
N VAL A 180 15.91 3.70 14.43
CA VAL A 180 16.58 3.07 13.29
C VAL A 180 18.08 3.31 13.44
N GLU A 181 18.86 2.28 13.78
CA GLU A 181 20.31 2.42 13.99
C GLU A 181 21.08 2.80 12.71
N ASN A 182 22.23 3.44 12.88
CA ASN A 182 23.10 3.96 11.80
C ASN A 182 23.73 2.88 10.89
N ILE A 183 23.56 1.60 11.19
CA ILE A 183 24.06 0.43 10.42
C ILE A 183 22.89 -0.43 9.89
N SER A 184 21.67 0.12 9.87
CA SER A 184 20.51 -0.60 9.37
C SER A 184 20.56 -0.82 7.85
N GLU A 185 19.95 -1.90 7.38
CA GLU A 185 19.77 -2.18 5.96
C GLU A 185 19.00 -1.07 5.23
N HIS A 186 18.21 -0.27 5.96
CA HIS A 186 17.66 1.00 5.46
C HIS A 186 18.75 1.91 4.90
N ARG A 187 19.84 2.12 5.63
CA ARG A 187 20.93 3.00 5.16
C ARG A 187 21.54 2.50 3.85
N LYS A 188 21.80 1.20 3.76
CA LYS A 188 22.34 0.56 2.54
C LYS A 188 21.41 0.69 1.34
N ALA A 189 20.10 0.78 1.55
CA ALA A 189 19.13 0.96 0.49
C ALA A 189 19.08 2.41 -0.06
N TYR A 190 19.60 3.38 0.68
CA TYR A 190 19.58 4.81 0.34
C TYR A 190 20.93 5.37 -0.13
N GLU A 191 22.02 4.61 0.05
CA GLU A 191 23.37 4.92 -0.46
C GLU A 191 23.57 4.37 -1.88
#